data_AF-A0A6I1E2T4-F1
#
_entry.id   AF-A0A6I1E2T4-F1
#
_cell.length_a   1.000
_cell.length_b   1.000
_cell.length_c   1.000
_cell.angle_alpha   90.00
_cell.angle_beta   90.00
_cell.angle_gamma   90.00
#
_symmetry.space_group_name_H-M   'P 1'
#
loop_
_entity.id
_entity.type
_entity.pdbx_description
1 polymer ?
#
loop_
_entity_poly.entity_id
_entity_poly.type
_entity_poly.pdbx_seq_one_letter_code
_entity_poly.pdbx_strand_id
1 'polypeptide(L)'
;MGNENKIEDFRYELQRWKSYFQFIDDEVSFIEKLLNSYVFEPTTPNLFERLEQFKQEFTKSKKKKEQLQKKILEQERHLGGILECTSKVDDMGYCKKHERLRNEVGQYFGDYQKIKAEVYDYAGLVLKRRKPMD
;
A
#
# COMPACT_ATOMS: atom_id res chain seq x y z
N MET A 1 -21.75 -26.85 -0.86
CA MET A 1 -20.95 -25.76 -0.26
C MET A 1 -20.06 -25.13 -1.33
N GLY A 2 -20.63 -24.45 -2.34
CA GLY A 2 -19.93 -24.27 -3.64
C GLY A 2 -19.58 -22.84 -4.08
N ASN A 3 -20.42 -21.83 -3.82
CA ASN A 3 -20.23 -20.47 -4.37
C ASN A 3 -20.37 -19.35 -3.34
N GLU A 4 -21.25 -19.49 -2.34
CA GLU A 4 -21.45 -18.48 -1.30
C GLU A 4 -20.16 -18.23 -0.49
N ASN A 5 -19.48 -19.29 -0.04
CA ASN A 5 -18.19 -19.17 0.65
C ASN A 5 -17.13 -18.44 -0.18
N LYS A 6 -17.09 -18.67 -1.50
CA LYS A 6 -16.09 -18.06 -2.41
C LYS A 6 -16.35 -16.56 -2.63
N ILE A 7 -17.63 -16.17 -2.69
CA ILE A 7 -18.02 -14.76 -2.77
C ILE A 7 -17.67 -14.06 -1.45
N GLU A 8 -17.94 -14.69 -0.32
CA GLU A 8 -17.56 -14.16 0.99
C GLU A 8 -16.04 -14.00 1.12
N ASP A 9 -15.25 -14.98 0.66
CA ASP A 9 -13.78 -14.90 0.62
C ASP A 9 -13.30 -13.69 -0.20
N PHE A 10 -13.88 -13.47 -1.39
CA PHE A 10 -13.54 -12.30 -2.22
C PHE A 10 -13.92 -10.99 -1.54
N ARG A 11 -15.11 -10.90 -0.92
CA ARG A 11 -15.53 -9.70 -0.17
C ARG A 11 -14.59 -9.41 0.99
N TYR A 12 -14.26 -10.44 1.76
CA TYR A 12 -13.35 -10.32 2.89
C TYR A 12 -11.96 -9.84 2.43
N GLU A 13 -11.45 -10.38 1.33
CA GLU A 13 -10.16 -9.99 0.79
C GLU A 13 -10.13 -8.53 0.30
N LEU A 14 -11.15 -8.09 -0.45
CA LEU A 14 -11.28 -6.70 -0.90
C LEU A 14 -11.34 -5.73 0.29
N GLN A 15 -12.10 -6.08 1.32
CA GLN A 15 -12.21 -5.28 2.54
C GLN A 15 -10.87 -5.20 3.28
N ARG A 16 -10.16 -6.33 3.41
CA ARG A 16 -8.84 -6.39 4.02
C ARG A 16 -7.82 -5.52 3.28
N TRP A 17 -7.83 -5.53 1.94
CA TRP A 17 -6.96 -4.66 1.15
C TRP A 17 -7.27 -3.17 1.36
N LYS A 18 -8.54 -2.79 1.44
CA LYS A 18 -8.94 -1.40 1.75
C LYS A 18 -8.40 -0.96 3.11
N SER A 19 -8.54 -1.81 4.14
CA SER A 19 -7.99 -1.52 5.47
C SER A 19 -6.47 -1.38 5.47
N TYR A 20 -5.75 -2.23 4.74
CA TYR A 20 -4.29 -2.08 4.63
C TYR A 20 -3.88 -0.82 3.89
N PHE A 21 -4.59 -0.44 2.82
CA PHE A 21 -4.29 0.82 2.13
C PHE A 21 -4.50 2.04 3.03
N GLN A 22 -5.54 2.02 3.87
CA GLN A 22 -5.75 3.07 4.86
C GLN A 22 -4.61 3.11 5.88
N PHE A 23 -4.20 1.94 6.40
CA PHE A 23 -3.07 1.85 7.33
C PHE A 23 -1.77 2.40 6.71
N ILE A 24 -1.52 2.08 5.44
CA ILE A 24 -0.37 2.59 4.69
C ILE A 24 -0.43 4.11 4.56
N ASP A 25 -1.61 4.72 4.38
CA ASP A 25 -1.74 6.18 4.33
C ASP A 25 -1.36 6.85 5.63
N ASP A 26 -1.81 6.27 6.75
CA ASP A 26 -1.46 6.77 8.09
C ASP A 26 0.05 6.63 8.34
N GLU A 27 0.63 5.50 7.92
CA GLU A 27 2.06 5.21 8.07
C GLU A 27 2.94 6.11 7.18
N VAL A 28 2.56 6.33 5.92
CA VAL A 28 3.26 7.27 5.03
C VAL A 28 3.19 8.68 5.60
N SER A 29 2.02 9.10 6.09
CA SER A 29 1.85 10.42 6.72
C SER A 29 2.74 10.58 7.96
N PHE A 30 2.90 9.53 8.76
CA PHE A 30 3.83 9.51 9.88
C PHE A 30 5.29 9.62 9.42
N ILE A 31 5.69 8.84 8.42
CA ILE A 31 7.05 8.86 7.86
C ILE A 31 7.38 10.24 7.29
N GLU A 32 6.47 10.84 6.52
CA GLU A 32 6.67 12.19 5.97
C GLU A 32 6.89 13.22 7.08
N LYS A 33 6.12 13.16 8.17
CA LYS A 33 6.32 14.03 9.34
C LYS A 33 7.66 13.78 10.02
N LEU A 34 8.06 12.51 10.16
CA LEU A 34 9.35 12.13 10.74
C LEU A 34 10.52 12.69 9.92
N LEU A 35 10.50 12.48 8.61
CA LEU A 35 11.57 12.91 7.69
C LEU A 35 11.66 14.43 7.53
N ASN A 36 10.57 15.16 7.77
CA ASN A 36 10.56 16.63 7.77
C ASN A 36 10.88 17.24 9.15
N SER A 37 11.20 16.44 10.16
CA SER A 37 11.57 16.97 11.48
C SER A 37 13.01 17.49 11.50
N TYR A 38 13.32 18.41 12.43
CA TYR A 38 14.63 19.08 12.57
C TYR A 38 15.82 18.11 12.74
N VAL A 39 15.55 16.89 13.22
CA VAL A 39 16.55 15.81 13.39
C VAL A 39 17.05 15.32 12.03
N PHE A 40 16.21 15.42 11.01
CA PHE A 40 16.43 14.96 9.65
C PHE A 40 16.72 16.10 8.68
N GLU A 41 16.59 17.36 9.10
CA GLU A 41 17.01 18.51 8.29
C GLU A 41 18.48 18.37 7.88
N PRO A 42 18.77 18.25 6.58
CA PRO A 42 20.09 17.93 6.09
C PRO A 42 20.96 19.18 6.05
N THR A 43 22.05 19.19 6.83
CA THR A 43 23.17 20.14 6.65
C THR A 43 24.23 19.62 5.67
N THR A 44 24.04 18.41 5.12
CA THR A 44 24.96 17.75 4.18
C THR A 44 24.24 17.31 2.90
N PRO A 45 24.83 17.52 1.70
CA PRO A 45 24.18 17.26 0.41
C PRO A 45 23.63 15.84 0.22
N ASN A 46 24.37 14.82 0.67
CA ASN A 46 23.98 13.40 0.51
C ASN A 46 22.68 13.06 1.28
N LEU A 47 22.49 13.63 2.47
CA LEU A 47 21.26 13.42 3.26
C LEU A 47 20.05 14.06 2.57
N PHE A 48 20.23 15.21 1.93
CA PHE A 48 19.18 15.88 1.17
C PHE A 48 18.76 15.06 -0.06
N GLU A 49 19.72 14.55 -0.84
CA GLU A 49 19.43 13.71 -2.00
C GLU A 49 18.61 12.48 -1.63
N ARG A 50 18.94 11.82 -0.50
CA ARG A 50 18.22 10.63 -0.05
C ARG A 50 16.78 10.95 0.39
N LEU A 51 16.57 12.09 1.04
CA LEU A 51 15.21 12.55 1.41
C LEU A 51 14.36 12.84 0.17
N GLU A 52 14.92 13.50 -0.83
CA GLU A 52 14.21 13.78 -2.09
C GLU A 52 13.89 12.49 -2.86
N GLN A 53 14.79 11.50 -2.85
CA GLN A 53 14.52 10.17 -3.40
C GLN A 53 13.31 9.52 -2.74
N PHE A 54 13.25 9.49 -1.40
CA PHE A 54 12.10 8.91 -0.70
C PHE A 54 10.79 9.63 -1.01
N LYS A 55 10.78 10.97 -1.11
CA LYS A 55 9.58 11.72 -1.52
C LYS A 55 9.08 11.31 -2.91
N GLN A 56 9.98 11.11 -3.86
CA GLN A 56 9.64 10.66 -5.20
C GLN A 56 9.07 9.23 -5.18
N GLU A 57 9.65 8.33 -4.39
CA GLU A 57 9.19 6.96 -4.24
C GLU A 57 7.81 6.88 -3.57
N PHE A 58 7.58 7.65 -2.51
CA PHE A 58 6.24 7.76 -1.89
C PHE A 58 5.22 8.33 -2.86
N THR A 59 5.58 9.32 -3.67
CA THR A 59 4.68 9.87 -4.70
C THR A 59 4.32 8.83 -5.75
N LYS A 60 5.29 8.03 -6.23
CA LYS A 60 5.04 6.92 -7.17
C LYS A 60 4.16 5.83 -6.53
N SER A 61 4.47 5.46 -5.29
CA SER A 61 3.70 4.48 -4.52
C SER A 61 2.25 4.95 -4.35
N LYS A 62 2.02 6.21 -3.97
CA LYS A 62 0.69 6.80 -3.83
C LYS A 62 -0.13 6.70 -5.11
N LYS A 63 0.45 7.03 -6.27
CA LYS A 63 -0.22 6.90 -7.57
C LYS A 63 -0.61 5.45 -7.88
N LYS A 64 0.29 4.49 -7.62
CA LYS A 64 0.01 3.05 -7.81
C LYS A 64 -1.11 2.58 -6.88
N LYS A 65 -1.09 3.00 -5.62
CA LYS A 65 -2.13 2.71 -4.62
C LYS A 65 -3.50 3.24 -5.06
N GLU A 66 -3.58 4.50 -5.51
CA GLU A 66 -4.83 5.10 -6.00
C GLU A 66 -5.41 4.33 -7.20
N GLN A 67 -4.55 3.85 -8.11
CA GLN A 67 -4.99 2.98 -9.21
C GLN A 67 -5.55 1.64 -8.71
N LEU A 68 -4.90 1.02 -7.72
CA LEU A 68 -5.36 -0.24 -7.12
C LEU A 68 -6.67 -0.07 -6.36
N GLN A 69 -6.84 1.02 -5.62
CA GLN A 69 -8.09 1.34 -4.92
C GLN A 69 -9.26 1.47 -5.91
N LYS A 70 -9.05 2.09 -7.08
CA LYS A 70 -10.08 2.13 -8.14
C LYS A 70 -10.43 0.73 -8.64
N LYS A 71 -9.44 -0.12 -8.91
CA LYS A 71 -9.66 -1.52 -9.33
C LYS A 71 -10.41 -2.33 -8.27
N ILE A 72 -10.11 -2.13 -6.99
CA ILE A 72 -10.84 -2.77 -5.87
C ILE A 72 -12.30 -2.35 -5.87
N LEU A 73 -12.59 -1.04 -5.99
CA LEU A 73 -13.96 -0.54 -6.04
C LEU A 73 -14.74 -1.10 -7.24
N GLU A 74 -14.09 -1.26 -8.40
CA GLU A 74 -14.68 -1.90 -9.57
C GLU A 74 -14.97 -3.39 -9.32
N GLN A 75 -14.06 -4.14 -8.71
CA GLN A 75 -14.30 -5.54 -8.34
C GLN A 75 -15.41 -5.70 -7.30
N GLU A 76 -15.51 -4.78 -6.34
CA GLU A 76 -16.55 -4.75 -5.31
C GLU A 76 -17.93 -4.50 -5.93
N ARG A 77 -18.04 -3.51 -6.83
CA ARG A 77 -19.28 -3.23 -7.60
C ARG A 77 -19.70 -4.43 -8.44
N HIS A 78 -18.75 -5.05 -9.15
CA HIS A 78 -19.04 -6.20 -9.98
C HIS A 78 -19.50 -7.41 -9.15
N LEU A 79 -18.90 -7.63 -7.97
CA LEU A 79 -19.30 -8.68 -7.04
C LEU A 79 -20.69 -8.43 -6.46
N GLY A 80 -21.04 -7.18 -6.15
CA GLY A 80 -22.38 -6.77 -5.74
C GLY A 80 -23.43 -7.07 -6.81
N GLY A 81 -23.17 -6.73 -8.08
CA GLY A 81 -24.06 -7.04 -9.20
C GLY A 81 -24.26 -8.54 -9.43
N ILE A 82 -23.23 -9.36 -9.21
CA ILE A 82 -23.35 -10.84 -9.30
C ILE A 82 -24.29 -11.38 -8.22
N LEU A 83 -24.22 -10.85 -6.99
CA LEU A 83 -25.10 -11.24 -5.88
C LEU A 83 -26.57 -10.89 -6.16
N GLU A 84 -26.83 -9.71 -6.74
CA GLU A 84 -28.20 -9.24 -7.03
C GLU A 84 -28.86 -10.02 -8.17
N CYS A 85 -28.11 -10.41 -9.19
CA CYS A 85 -28.65 -11.07 -10.38
C CYS A 85 -28.86 -12.60 -10.22
N THR A 86 -28.64 -13.19 -9.03
CA THR A 86 -28.65 -14.66 -8.76
C THR A 86 -27.92 -15.51 -9.82
N SER A 87 -26.99 -14.87 -10.52
CA SER A 87 -26.22 -15.46 -11.60
C SER A 87 -25.12 -16.29 -10.94
N LYS A 88 -24.92 -17.53 -11.41
CA LYS A 88 -23.70 -18.26 -11.04
C LYS A 88 -22.52 -17.32 -11.37
N VAL A 89 -21.59 -17.15 -10.43
CA VAL A 89 -20.30 -16.49 -10.73
C VAL A 89 -19.81 -17.17 -12.00
N ASP A 90 -19.79 -16.44 -13.12
CA ASP A 90 -19.30 -16.99 -14.37
C ASP A 90 -17.78 -17.14 -14.19
N ASP A 91 -17.40 -18.37 -13.83
CA ASP A 91 -16.45 -18.67 -12.76
C ASP A 91 -14.98 -18.51 -13.17
N MET A 92 -14.72 -18.11 -14.42
CA MET A 92 -13.38 -17.83 -14.94
C MET A 92 -13.07 -16.34 -15.09
N GLY A 93 -14.03 -15.52 -15.53
CA GLY A 93 -13.79 -14.12 -15.86
C GLY A 93 -13.53 -13.26 -14.63
N TYR A 94 -14.38 -13.40 -13.61
CA TYR A 94 -14.23 -12.71 -12.33
C TYR A 94 -12.99 -13.23 -11.59
N CYS A 95 -12.87 -14.54 -11.41
CA CYS A 95 -11.78 -15.17 -10.67
C CYS A 95 -10.40 -14.76 -11.24
N LYS A 96 -10.24 -14.75 -12.56
CA LYS A 96 -8.98 -14.33 -13.20
C LYS A 96 -8.67 -12.84 -12.98
N LYS A 97 -9.70 -11.97 -13.01
CA LYS A 97 -9.53 -10.54 -12.71
C LYS A 97 -9.15 -10.31 -11.26
N HIS A 98 -9.82 -11.02 -10.34
CA HIS A 98 -9.56 -10.96 -8.91
C HIS A 98 -8.16 -11.49 -8.56
N GLU A 99 -7.72 -12.58 -9.18
CA GLU A 99 -6.37 -13.12 -9.03
C GLU A 99 -5.30 -12.16 -9.57
N ARG A 100 -5.55 -11.52 -10.72
CA ARG A 100 -4.66 -10.45 -11.22
C ARG A 100 -4.54 -9.31 -10.21
N LEU A 101 -5.67 -8.86 -9.66
CA LEU A 101 -5.68 -7.81 -8.65
C LEU A 101 -4.94 -8.23 -7.39
N ARG A 102 -5.11 -9.48 -6.93
CA ARG A 102 -4.36 -10.05 -5.81
C ARG A 102 -2.85 -9.98 -6.04
N ASN A 103 -2.38 -10.35 -7.23
CA ASN A 103 -0.96 -10.27 -7.57
C ASN A 103 -0.46 -8.82 -7.61
N GLU A 104 -1.22 -7.89 -8.19
CA GLU A 104 -0.85 -6.48 -8.23
C GLU A 104 -0.80 -5.84 -6.83
N VAL A 105 -1.77 -6.17 -5.97
CA VAL A 105 -1.82 -5.73 -4.56
C VAL A 105 -0.65 -6.33 -3.77
N GLY A 106 -0.37 -7.62 -3.95
CA GLY A 106 0.78 -8.28 -3.32
C GLY A 106 2.11 -7.66 -3.73
N GLN A 107 2.28 -7.36 -5.02
CA GLN A 107 3.45 -6.66 -5.52
C GLN A 107 3.56 -5.25 -4.91
N TYR A 108 2.46 -4.50 -4.85
CA TYR A 108 2.46 -3.18 -4.22
C TYR A 108 2.89 -3.24 -2.75
N PHE A 109 2.38 -4.20 -1.97
CA PHE A 109 2.78 -4.35 -0.57
C PHE A 109 4.27 -4.69 -0.44
N GLY A 110 4.80 -5.57 -1.30
CA GLY A 110 6.22 -5.87 -1.34
C GLY A 110 7.08 -4.64 -1.68
N ASP A 111 6.66 -3.86 -2.67
CA ASP A 111 7.35 -2.62 -3.07
C ASP A 111 7.32 -1.59 -1.92
N TYR A 112 6.17 -1.43 -1.26
CA TYR A 112 6.01 -0.53 -0.12
C TYR A 112 6.89 -0.94 1.07
N GLN A 113 6.94 -2.23 1.40
CA GLN A 113 7.77 -2.75 2.47
C GLN A 113 9.27 -2.48 2.24
N LYS A 114 9.73 -2.53 0.99
CA LYS A 114 11.12 -2.18 0.64
C LYS A 114 11.40 -0.70 0.92
N ILE A 115 10.55 0.20 0.41
CA ILE A 115 10.69 1.65 0.66
C ILE A 115 10.71 1.93 2.17
N LYS A 116 9.79 1.30 2.92
CA LYS A 116 9.71 1.43 4.38
C LYS A 116 11.00 0.98 5.08
N ALA A 117 11.56 -0.17 4.70
CA ALA A 117 12.80 -0.68 5.27
C ALA A 117 13.96 0.31 5.02
N GLU A 118 14.09 0.81 3.79
CA GLU A 118 15.14 1.77 3.44
C GLU A 118 15.02 3.09 4.22
N VAL A 119 13.79 3.57 4.43
CA VAL A 119 13.51 4.75 5.26
C VAL A 119 13.91 4.51 6.72
N TYR A 120 13.59 3.35 7.28
CA TYR A 120 13.92 3.02 8.67
C TYR A 120 15.42 2.84 8.88
N ASP A 121 16.12 2.22 7.93
CA ASP A 121 17.58 2.13 7.97
C ASP A 121 18.21 3.53 7.92
N TYR A 122 17.74 4.39 7.00
CA TYR A 122 18.16 5.77 6.93
C TYR A 122 17.90 6.52 8.25
N ALA A 123 16.70 6.39 8.81
CA ALA A 123 16.34 7.02 10.06
C ALA A 123 17.16 6.53 11.25
N GLY A 124 17.42 5.23 11.33
CA GLY A 124 18.30 4.65 12.33
C GLY A 124 19.73 5.21 12.24
N LEU A 125 20.25 5.40 11.03
CA LEU A 125 21.58 5.99 10.83
C LEU A 125 21.63 7.46 11.28
N VAL A 126 20.63 8.27 10.91
CA VAL A 126 20.56 9.68 11.31
C VAL A 126 20.43 9.82 12.83
N LEU A 127 19.54 9.05 13.45
CA LEU A 127 19.31 9.08 14.89
C LEU A 127 20.55 8.62 15.70
N LYS A 128 21.30 7.62 15.21
CA LYS A 128 22.55 7.19 15.86
C LYS A 128 23.64 8.27 15.81
N ARG A 129 23.73 9.05 14.72
CA ARG A 129 24.73 10.13 14.58
C ARG A 129 24.44 11.33 15.46
N ARG A 130 23.17 11.60 15.78
CA ARG A 130 22.75 12.73 16.65
C ARG A 130 22.50 12.33 18.10
N LYS A 131 23.08 11.21 18.57
CA LYS A 131 22.97 10.83 19.99
C LYS A 131 23.48 12.01 20.84
N PRO A 132 22.67 12.57 21.76
CA PRO A 132 23.16 13.61 22.66
C PRO A 132 24.35 13.04 23.42
N MET A 133 25.48 13.75 23.42
CA MET A 133 26.49 13.51 24.45
C MET A 133 25.88 14.02 25.76
N ASP A 134 25.75 13.14 26.74
CA ASP A 134 25.43 13.49 28.13
C ASP A 134 26.47 14.46 28.69
#